data_AF-A0A7Y8IUH0-F1
#
_entry.id   AF-A0A7Y8IUH0-F1
#
_cell.length_a   1.000
_cell.length_b   1.000
_cell.length_c   1.000
_cell.angle_alpha   90.00
_cell.angle_beta   90.00
_cell.angle_gamma   90.00
#
_symmetry.space_group_name_H-M   'P 1'
#
loop_
_entity.id
_entity.type
_entity.pdbx_description
1 polymer ?
#
loop_
_entity_poly.entity_id
_entity_poly.type
_entity_poly.pdbx_seq_one_letter_code
_entity_poly.pdbx_strand_id
1 'polypeptide(L)'
;MVTSPLMTLPEDPKEAQKVFQSQSVETQLELVLQSRGKDRLQILFLSEKPEQLVQQLPELEVFLTVKEVGERDSLDLISLTTPEQFQYLLDLDFWKRDQLDPEKVLHWMELLLESGEKKVIQFIQSADPEFIALLLKKFLRVTFLEGEPVERMEQIPFFTLDQFYFVHFKGKRTQEIFEPFLQVLYRENKEGYRRLMESLMVELESELEETGYR
;
A
#
# COMPACT_ATOMS: atom_id res chain seq x y z
N MET A 1 9.88 22.83 31.39
CA MET A 1 9.41 22.63 30.01
C MET A 1 8.66 23.89 29.62
N VAL A 2 9.28 24.74 28.80
CA VAL A 2 8.65 25.99 28.36
C VAL A 2 7.72 25.59 27.22
N THR A 3 6.41 25.63 27.46
CA THR A 3 5.41 25.59 26.39
C THR A 3 5.62 26.85 25.56
N SER A 4 6.25 26.71 24.39
CA SER A 4 6.30 27.79 23.40
C SER A 4 4.87 28.23 23.09
N PRO A 5 4.59 29.55 23.01
CA PRO A 5 3.25 30.03 22.70
C PRO A 5 2.82 29.46 21.34
N LEU A 6 1.61 28.89 21.29
CA LEU A 6 0.96 28.42 20.07
C LEU A 6 1.09 29.50 18.99
N MET A 7 1.91 29.24 17.98
CA MET A 7 2.00 30.11 16.83
C MET A 7 0.69 29.95 16.04
N THR A 8 -0.15 30.97 16.07
CA THR A 8 -1.40 30.99 15.30
C THR A 8 -1.07 31.32 13.86
N LEU A 9 -1.40 30.42 12.94
CA LEU A 9 -1.30 30.68 11.51
C LEU A 9 -2.38 31.71 11.09
N PRO A 10 -2.06 32.65 10.18
CA PRO A 10 -3.04 33.55 9.58
C PRO A 10 -4.22 32.80 8.93
N GLU A 11 -5.40 33.45 8.86
CA GLU A 11 -6.56 32.89 8.16
C GLU A 11 -6.41 32.92 6.62
N ASP A 12 -5.65 33.88 6.08
CA ASP A 12 -5.38 33.93 4.64
C ASP A 12 -4.42 32.79 4.25
N PRO A 13 -4.80 31.89 3.31
CA PRO A 13 -3.99 30.72 2.97
C PRO A 13 -2.60 31.07 2.42
N LYS A 14 -2.45 32.18 1.69
CA LYS A 14 -1.15 32.58 1.12
C LYS A 14 -0.24 33.15 2.19
N GLU A 15 -0.79 33.90 3.14
CA GLU A 15 -0.03 34.39 4.29
C GLU A 15 0.33 33.23 5.22
N ALA A 16 -0.59 32.30 5.50
CA ALA A 16 -0.33 31.10 6.28
C ALA A 16 0.80 30.28 5.67
N GLN A 17 0.77 30.06 4.36
CA GLN A 17 1.85 29.38 3.65
C GLN A 17 3.18 30.11 3.82
N LYS A 18 3.26 31.42 3.54
CA LYS A 18 4.50 32.19 3.69
C LYS A 18 5.08 32.14 5.10
N VAL A 19 4.22 32.31 6.10
CA VAL A 19 4.60 32.28 7.52
C VAL A 19 5.09 30.89 7.91
N PHE A 20 4.44 29.83 7.42
CA PHE A 20 4.84 28.45 7.66
C PHE A 20 6.19 28.13 7.01
N GLN A 21 6.40 28.55 5.75
CA GLN A 21 7.68 28.34 5.04
C GLN A 21 8.86 29.05 5.67
N SER A 22 8.64 30.18 6.34
CA SER A 22 9.74 30.91 6.99
C SER A 22 10.20 30.26 8.30
N GLN A 23 9.48 29.23 8.80
CA GLN A 23 9.86 28.49 10.00
C GLN A 23 10.91 27.42 9.72
N SER A 24 11.61 26.97 10.76
CA SER A 24 12.45 25.78 10.65
C SER A 24 11.59 24.52 10.50
N VAL A 25 12.19 23.44 10.00
CA VAL A 25 11.51 22.14 9.83
C VAL A 25 11.00 21.61 11.16
N GLU A 26 11.75 21.81 12.24
CA GLU A 26 11.36 21.40 13.59
C GLU A 26 10.09 22.13 14.04
N THR A 27 10.03 23.46 13.85
CA THR A 27 8.83 24.24 14.19
C THR A 27 7.64 23.88 13.31
N GLN A 28 7.86 23.62 12.01
CA GLN A 28 6.81 23.11 11.12
C GLN A 28 6.24 21.79 11.63
N LEU A 29 7.11 20.85 12.02
CA LEU A 29 6.71 19.54 12.55
C LEU A 29 5.94 19.67 13.87
N GLU A 30 6.38 20.54 14.78
CA GLU A 30 5.67 20.82 16.04
C GLU A 30 4.24 21.32 15.78
N LEU A 31 4.05 22.23 14.81
CA LEU A 31 2.73 22.74 14.44
C LEU A 31 1.84 21.64 13.85
N VAL A 32 2.38 20.80 12.98
CA VAL A 32 1.66 19.65 12.41
C VAL A 32 1.23 18.70 13.53
N LEU A 33 2.10 18.37 14.48
CA LEU A 33 1.81 17.45 15.58
C LEU A 33 0.78 17.99 16.59
N GLN A 34 0.71 19.31 16.78
CA GLN A 34 -0.28 19.96 17.65
C GLN A 34 -1.70 19.96 17.07
N SER A 35 -1.82 19.83 15.75
CA SER A 35 -3.10 19.71 15.04
C SER A 35 -3.54 18.26 14.85
N ARG A 36 -4.79 18.04 14.43
CA ARG A 36 -5.39 16.70 14.24
C ARG A 36 -6.28 16.64 13.00
N GLY A 37 -6.61 15.42 12.57
CA GLY A 37 -7.52 15.17 11.46
C GLY A 37 -7.27 16.03 10.23
N LYS A 38 -8.33 16.67 9.73
CA LYS A 38 -8.27 17.51 8.52
C LYS A 38 -7.40 18.75 8.69
N ASP A 39 -7.37 19.35 9.88
CA ASP A 39 -6.54 20.52 10.17
C ASP A 39 -5.06 20.17 10.07
N ARG A 40 -4.68 18.97 10.51
CA ARG A 40 -3.30 18.47 10.36
C ARG A 40 -2.88 18.36 8.91
N LEU A 41 -3.73 17.78 8.06
CA LEU A 41 -3.42 17.71 6.63
C LEU A 41 -3.30 19.10 6.01
N GLN A 42 -4.22 20.02 6.35
CA GLN A 42 -4.17 21.39 5.85
C GLN A 42 -2.85 22.07 6.21
N ILE A 43 -2.42 21.99 7.48
CA ILE A 43 -1.15 22.57 7.94
C ILE A 43 0.04 21.89 7.28
N LEU A 44 0.04 20.56 7.21
CA LEU A 44 1.12 19.77 6.61
C LEU A 44 1.35 20.17 5.14
N PHE A 45 0.27 20.33 4.37
CA PHE A 45 0.32 20.71 2.96
C PHE A 45 0.52 22.21 2.71
N LEU A 46 0.67 23.03 3.75
CA LEU A 46 1.26 24.37 3.57
C LEU A 46 2.74 24.26 3.19
N SER A 47 3.44 23.19 3.59
CA SER A 47 4.86 22.96 3.27
C SER A 47 5.09 22.81 1.76
N GLU A 48 6.23 23.31 1.27
CA GLU A 48 6.69 23.08 -0.11
C GLU A 48 7.38 21.72 -0.22
N LYS A 49 7.72 21.12 0.93
CA LYS A 49 8.33 19.79 1.06
C LYS A 49 7.53 18.94 2.04
N PRO A 50 6.24 18.67 1.77
CA PRO A 50 5.39 17.93 2.70
C PRO A 50 5.94 16.52 2.98
N GLU A 51 6.61 15.89 2.02
CA GLU A 51 7.28 14.59 2.18
C GLU A 51 8.25 14.58 3.36
N GLN A 52 9.07 15.64 3.51
CA GLN A 52 10.04 15.73 4.59
C GLN A 52 9.35 15.78 5.96
N LEU A 53 8.17 16.39 6.06
CA LEU A 53 7.39 16.44 7.30
C LEU A 53 6.70 15.10 7.56
N VAL A 54 6.04 14.52 6.54
CA VAL A 54 5.35 13.23 6.65
C VAL A 54 6.30 12.16 7.15
N GLN A 55 7.49 12.04 6.56
CA GLN A 55 8.48 11.02 6.92
C GLN A 55 9.07 11.19 8.33
N GLN A 56 8.89 12.36 8.96
CA GLN A 56 9.28 12.61 10.34
C GLN A 56 8.12 12.44 11.34
N LEU A 57 6.89 12.24 10.87
CA LEU A 57 5.78 11.93 11.76
C LEU A 57 5.95 10.54 12.37
N PRO A 58 5.64 10.36 13.67
CA PRO A 58 5.49 9.02 14.24
C PRO A 58 4.45 8.21 13.49
N GLU A 59 4.66 6.91 13.32
CA GLU A 59 3.78 6.01 12.57
C GLU A 59 2.35 6.01 13.14
N LEU A 60 2.23 6.06 14.47
CA LEU A 60 0.94 6.18 15.16
C LEU A 60 0.22 7.48 14.81
N GLU A 61 0.94 8.60 14.66
CA GLU A 61 0.33 9.88 14.29
C GLU A 61 -0.15 9.87 12.84
N VAL A 62 0.59 9.22 11.93
CA VAL A 62 0.13 8.97 10.56
C VAL A 62 -1.16 8.14 10.58
N PHE A 63 -1.17 7.01 11.31
CA PHE A 63 -2.34 6.15 11.44
C PHE A 63 -3.57 6.91 11.96
N LEU A 64 -3.43 7.63 13.08
CA LEU A 64 -4.52 8.40 13.66
C LEU A 64 -5.05 9.45 12.68
N THR A 65 -4.16 10.14 11.96
CA THR A 65 -4.56 11.13 10.95
C THR A 65 -5.39 10.48 9.84
N VAL A 66 -4.94 9.35 9.29
CA VAL A 66 -5.66 8.61 8.25
C VAL A 66 -7.04 8.16 8.74
N LYS A 67 -7.15 7.67 9.98
CA LYS A 67 -8.44 7.22 10.54
C LYS A 67 -9.38 8.39 10.86
N GLU A 68 -8.87 9.52 11.34
CA GLU A 68 -9.67 10.71 11.66
C GLU A 68 -10.18 11.43 10.41
N VAL A 69 -9.38 11.47 9.34
CA VAL A 69 -9.73 12.11 8.06
C VAL A 69 -10.58 11.20 7.19
N GLY A 70 -10.26 9.90 7.17
CA GLY A 70 -10.75 8.93 6.21
C GLY A 70 -9.63 8.51 5.25
N GLU A 71 -9.58 7.21 4.94
CA GLU A 71 -8.48 6.59 4.17
C GLU A 71 -8.36 7.16 2.75
N ARG A 72 -9.48 7.23 2.02
CA ARG A 72 -9.51 7.82 0.67
C ARG A 72 -9.27 9.33 0.64
N ASP A 73 -9.65 10.04 1.70
CA ASP A 73 -9.37 11.48 1.85
C ASP A 73 -7.89 11.72 2.22
N SER A 74 -7.10 10.67 2.45
CA SER A 74 -5.69 10.73 2.90
C SER A 74 -4.70 10.21 1.86
N LEU A 75 -5.09 9.99 0.60
CA LEU A 75 -4.20 9.45 -0.44
C LEU A 75 -2.92 10.27 -0.62
N ASP A 76 -3.00 11.60 -0.58
CA ASP A 76 -1.82 12.46 -0.67
C ASP A 76 -0.87 12.23 0.51
N LEU A 77 -1.40 12.06 1.74
CA LEU A 77 -0.58 11.71 2.91
C LEU A 77 0.05 10.32 2.74
N ILE A 78 -0.75 9.32 2.35
CA ILE A 78 -0.31 7.93 2.16
C ILE A 78 0.79 7.86 1.10
N SER A 79 0.68 8.63 0.02
CA SER A 79 1.67 8.69 -1.07
C SER A 79 3.06 9.13 -0.60
N LEU A 80 3.14 9.88 0.51
CA LEU A 80 4.37 10.48 1.04
C LEU A 80 4.99 9.71 2.22
N THR A 81 4.34 8.65 2.71
CA THR A 81 4.84 7.88 3.86
C THR A 81 6.17 7.17 3.57
N THR A 82 6.91 6.81 4.62
CA THR A 82 8.00 5.83 4.49
C THR A 82 7.44 4.40 4.35
N PRO A 83 8.26 3.42 3.95
CA PRO A 83 7.90 2.01 4.03
C PRO A 83 7.40 1.57 5.41
N GLU A 84 8.08 1.99 6.47
CA GLU A 84 7.77 1.59 7.85
C GLU A 84 6.43 2.18 8.30
N GLN A 85 6.20 3.46 7.98
CA GLN A 85 4.92 4.11 8.24
C GLN A 85 3.77 3.44 7.48
N PHE A 86 3.97 3.10 6.20
CA PHE A 86 2.93 2.42 5.43
C PHE A 86 2.67 1.01 5.96
N GLN A 87 3.73 0.23 6.24
CA GLN A 87 3.61 -1.10 6.83
C GLN A 87 2.85 -1.04 8.16
N TYR A 88 3.11 -0.04 9.00
CA TYR A 88 2.39 0.17 10.25
C TYR A 88 0.87 0.37 10.04
N LEU A 89 0.46 1.08 8.98
CA LEU A 89 -0.97 1.20 8.62
C LEU A 89 -1.57 -0.17 8.29
N LEU A 90 -0.87 -0.96 7.48
CA LEU A 90 -1.32 -2.30 7.08
C LEU A 90 -1.41 -3.23 8.30
N ASP A 91 -0.41 -3.22 9.18
CA ASP A 91 -0.35 -4.07 10.37
C ASP A 91 -1.47 -3.76 11.36
N LEU A 92 -1.90 -2.51 11.48
CA LEU A 92 -3.00 -2.16 12.36
C LEU A 92 -4.37 -2.52 11.78
N ASP A 93 -4.52 -2.49 10.45
CA ASP A 93 -5.85 -2.63 9.85
C ASP A 93 -6.11 -3.99 9.19
N PHE A 94 -5.10 -4.70 8.66
CA PHE A 94 -5.29 -5.95 7.89
C PHE A 94 -5.91 -7.10 8.68
N TRP A 95 -5.79 -7.06 10.00
CA TRP A 95 -6.09 -8.21 10.84
C TRP A 95 -7.48 -8.12 11.45
N LYS A 96 -8.18 -9.25 11.40
CA LYS A 96 -9.41 -9.48 12.17
C LYS A 96 -9.17 -10.69 13.07
N ARG A 97 -8.93 -10.42 14.35
CA ARG A 97 -8.37 -11.41 15.29
C ARG A 97 -7.00 -11.86 14.76
N ASP A 98 -6.84 -13.16 14.47
CA ASP A 98 -5.56 -13.76 14.09
C ASP A 98 -5.47 -14.09 12.59
N GLN A 99 -6.36 -13.54 11.76
CA GLN A 99 -6.39 -13.79 10.32
C GLN A 99 -6.49 -12.49 9.53
N LEU A 100 -5.85 -12.48 8.36
CA LEU A 100 -6.02 -11.44 7.34
C LEU A 100 -7.49 -11.37 6.90
N ASP A 101 -8.08 -10.19 6.97
CA ASP A 101 -9.41 -9.88 6.45
C ASP A 101 -9.33 -9.55 4.95
N PRO A 102 -9.88 -10.40 4.06
CA PRO A 102 -9.76 -10.20 2.61
C PRO A 102 -10.32 -8.86 2.12
N GLU A 103 -11.39 -8.36 2.73
CA GLU A 103 -12.01 -7.10 2.30
C GLU A 103 -11.12 -5.91 2.63
N LYS A 104 -10.45 -5.95 3.78
CA LYS A 104 -9.49 -4.92 4.16
C LYS A 104 -8.24 -4.95 3.30
N VAL A 105 -7.73 -6.14 2.97
CA VAL A 105 -6.58 -6.26 2.06
C VAL A 105 -6.93 -5.65 0.70
N LEU A 106 -8.08 -6.01 0.11
CA LEU A 106 -8.51 -5.40 -1.16
C LEU A 106 -8.62 -3.88 -1.05
N HIS A 107 -9.19 -3.37 0.05
CA HIS A 107 -9.32 -1.94 0.26
C HIS A 107 -7.98 -1.21 0.30
N TRP A 108 -7.02 -1.72 1.07
CA TRP A 108 -5.70 -1.10 1.17
C TRP A 108 -4.84 -1.25 -0.07
N MET A 109 -4.99 -2.34 -0.82
CA MET A 109 -4.33 -2.48 -2.12
C MET A 109 -4.92 -1.51 -3.16
N GLU A 110 -6.22 -1.22 -3.09
CA GLU A 110 -6.86 -0.15 -3.88
C GLU A 110 -6.28 1.23 -3.50
N LEU A 111 -6.19 1.55 -2.20
CA LEU A 111 -5.59 2.80 -1.71
C LEU A 111 -4.11 2.94 -2.12
N LEU A 112 -3.35 1.85 -2.11
CA LEU A 112 -1.96 1.81 -2.55
C LEU A 112 -1.83 2.23 -4.03
N LEU A 113 -2.70 1.69 -4.88
CA LEU A 113 -2.73 2.02 -6.31
C LEU A 113 -3.19 3.46 -6.53
N GLU A 114 -4.23 3.90 -5.82
CA GLU A 114 -4.75 5.27 -5.88
C GLU A 114 -3.75 6.31 -5.34
N SER A 115 -2.84 5.93 -4.43
CA SER A 115 -1.75 6.76 -3.91
C SER A 115 -0.62 6.99 -4.93
N GLY A 116 -0.71 6.35 -6.10
CA GLY A 116 0.17 6.56 -7.24
C GLY A 116 1.31 5.56 -7.35
N GLU A 117 1.81 5.40 -8.58
CA GLU A 117 2.78 4.37 -8.95
C GLU A 117 4.06 4.41 -8.11
N LYS A 118 4.57 5.60 -7.74
CA LYS A 118 5.76 5.72 -6.88
C LYS A 118 5.59 4.98 -5.55
N LYS A 119 4.41 5.07 -4.95
CA LYS A 119 4.09 4.39 -3.68
C LYS A 119 4.00 2.88 -3.88
N VAL A 120 3.42 2.43 -5.00
CA VAL A 120 3.39 1.01 -5.40
C VAL A 120 4.81 0.45 -5.55
N ILE A 121 5.69 1.17 -6.24
CA ILE A 121 7.10 0.79 -6.43
C ILE A 121 7.82 0.74 -5.09
N GLN A 122 7.64 1.75 -4.24
CA GLN A 122 8.22 1.77 -2.89
C GLN A 122 7.79 0.53 -2.11
N PHE A 123 6.49 0.22 -2.09
CA PHE A 123 5.96 -0.97 -1.41
C PHE A 123 6.57 -2.26 -1.96
N ILE A 124 6.65 -2.43 -3.29
CA ILE A 124 7.26 -3.61 -3.93
C ILE A 124 8.74 -3.77 -3.53
N GLN A 125 9.47 -2.66 -3.38
CA GLN A 125 10.90 -2.69 -3.06
C GLN A 125 11.18 -2.94 -1.57
N SER A 126 10.27 -2.54 -0.68
CA SER A 126 10.49 -2.60 0.77
C SER A 126 9.76 -3.75 1.45
N ALA A 127 8.63 -4.20 0.91
CA ALA A 127 7.84 -5.24 1.53
C ALA A 127 8.53 -6.61 1.42
N ASP A 128 8.34 -7.43 2.45
CA ASP A 128 8.79 -8.82 2.47
C ASP A 128 8.08 -9.60 1.34
N PRO A 129 8.81 -10.26 0.41
CA PRO A 129 8.20 -11.03 -0.67
C PRO A 129 7.21 -12.09 -0.18
N GLU A 130 7.50 -12.72 0.95
CA GLU A 130 6.65 -13.69 1.62
C GLU A 130 5.33 -13.06 2.10
N PHE A 131 5.37 -11.80 2.55
CA PHE A 131 4.16 -11.05 2.87
C PHE A 131 3.32 -10.76 1.62
N ILE A 132 3.95 -10.36 0.51
CA ILE A 132 3.23 -10.15 -0.77
C ILE A 132 2.57 -11.47 -1.23
N ALA A 133 3.29 -12.60 -1.16
CA ALA A 133 2.74 -13.92 -1.48
C ALA A 133 1.54 -14.28 -0.60
N LEU A 134 1.65 -14.02 0.71
CA LEU A 134 0.59 -14.24 1.68
C LEU A 134 -0.68 -13.43 1.37
N LEU A 135 -0.53 -12.17 0.92
CA LEU A 135 -1.67 -11.37 0.48
C LEU A 135 -2.31 -12.01 -0.75
N LEU A 136 -1.52 -12.25 -1.80
CA LEU A 136 -2.03 -12.67 -3.11
C LEU A 136 -2.70 -14.05 -3.11
N LYS A 137 -2.25 -15.01 -2.30
CA LYS A 137 -2.81 -16.38 -2.34
C LYS A 137 -4.30 -16.45 -2.03
N LYS A 138 -4.81 -15.53 -1.21
CA LYS A 138 -6.25 -15.44 -0.93
C LYS A 138 -7.06 -14.99 -2.14
N PHE A 139 -6.41 -14.36 -3.12
CA PHE A 139 -7.02 -13.60 -4.19
C PHE A 139 -6.79 -14.17 -5.59
N LEU A 140 -5.74 -14.96 -5.79
CA LEU A 140 -5.45 -15.53 -7.09
C LEU A 140 -4.89 -16.95 -6.98
N ARG A 141 -4.84 -17.64 -8.12
CA ARG A 141 -4.10 -18.88 -8.31
C ARG A 141 -3.15 -18.70 -9.49
N VAL A 142 -1.99 -19.32 -9.41
CA VAL A 142 -0.99 -19.30 -10.49
C VAL A 142 -0.90 -20.72 -11.06
N THR A 143 -0.86 -20.82 -12.38
CA THR A 143 -0.58 -22.06 -13.10
C THR A 143 0.57 -21.84 -14.07
N PHE A 144 1.44 -22.84 -14.21
CA PHE A 144 2.57 -22.80 -15.14
C PHE A 144 2.37 -23.79 -16.28
N LEU A 145 2.72 -23.37 -17.49
CA LEU A 145 2.59 -24.20 -18.69
C LEU A 145 3.93 -24.87 -19.01
N GLU A 146 4.18 -26.07 -18.47
CA GLU A 146 5.26 -26.94 -18.96
C GLU A 146 4.76 -27.86 -20.07
N GLY A 147 4.92 -27.46 -21.33
CA GLY A 147 4.77 -28.37 -22.47
C GLY A 147 3.41 -29.06 -22.65
N GLU A 148 2.39 -28.75 -21.83
CA GLU A 148 1.04 -29.26 -22.00
C GLU A 148 0.33 -28.51 -23.16
N PRO A 149 -0.39 -29.22 -24.04
CA PRO A 149 -1.11 -28.59 -25.13
C PRO A 149 -2.22 -27.68 -24.59
N VAL A 150 -2.22 -26.43 -25.08
CA VAL A 150 -3.15 -25.32 -24.78
C VAL A 150 -4.63 -25.70 -24.96
N GLU A 151 -4.92 -26.81 -25.65
CA GLU A 151 -6.24 -27.35 -25.96
C GLU A 151 -7.10 -27.70 -24.72
N ARG A 152 -6.51 -27.84 -23.51
CA ARG A 152 -7.27 -28.01 -22.26
C ARG A 152 -7.69 -26.68 -21.58
N MET A 153 -7.22 -25.53 -22.06
CA MET A 153 -7.43 -24.20 -21.46
C MET A 153 -8.57 -23.39 -22.12
N GLU A 154 -9.45 -24.04 -22.89
CA GLU A 154 -10.39 -23.41 -23.84
C GLU A 154 -11.50 -22.50 -23.28
N GLN A 155 -11.53 -22.09 -22.01
CA GLN A 155 -12.74 -21.40 -21.50
C GLN A 155 -12.62 -20.01 -20.88
N ILE A 156 -11.45 -19.44 -20.58
CA ILE A 156 -11.34 -18.01 -20.17
C ILE A 156 -9.96 -17.47 -20.59
N PRO A 157 -9.84 -16.24 -21.13
CA PRO A 157 -8.52 -15.62 -21.35
C PRO A 157 -7.82 -15.42 -20.01
N PHE A 158 -6.78 -16.21 -19.74
CA PHE A 158 -5.96 -16.04 -18.54
C PHE A 158 -5.07 -14.82 -18.67
N PHE A 159 -4.90 -14.07 -17.57
CA PHE A 159 -3.93 -12.99 -17.51
C PHE A 159 -2.52 -13.57 -17.44
N THR A 160 -1.63 -13.06 -18.29
CA THR A 160 -0.21 -13.41 -18.26
C THR A 160 0.63 -12.21 -18.70
N LEU A 161 1.81 -12.06 -18.09
CA LEU A 161 2.79 -11.02 -18.43
C LEU A 161 4.01 -11.57 -19.18
N ASP A 162 4.21 -12.89 -19.19
CA ASP A 162 5.39 -13.55 -19.74
C ASP A 162 5.11 -14.81 -20.57
N GLN A 163 3.83 -15.21 -20.70
CA GLN A 163 3.37 -16.41 -21.39
C GLN A 163 3.78 -17.75 -20.73
N PHE A 164 4.38 -17.70 -19.54
CA PHE A 164 4.75 -18.89 -18.78
C PHE A 164 3.84 -19.07 -17.57
N TYR A 165 3.64 -17.98 -16.81
CA TYR A 165 2.76 -17.96 -15.65
C TYR A 165 1.41 -17.37 -16.04
N PHE A 166 0.36 -18.12 -15.73
CA PHE A 166 -1.03 -17.73 -15.96
C PHE A 166 -1.72 -17.52 -14.62
N VAL A 167 -2.31 -16.33 -14.44
CA VAL A 167 -2.92 -15.90 -13.19
C VAL A 167 -4.44 -15.96 -13.30
N HIS A 168 -5.04 -16.61 -12.30
CA HIS A 168 -6.48 -16.80 -12.16
C HIS A 168 -6.98 -16.00 -10.97
N PHE A 169 -7.60 -14.85 -11.21
CA PHE A 169 -8.14 -14.02 -10.13
C PHE A 169 -9.47 -14.58 -9.59
N LYS A 170 -9.61 -14.60 -8.26
CA LYS A 170 -10.83 -15.00 -7.55
C LYS A 170 -11.83 -13.82 -7.54
N GLY A 171 -12.33 -13.46 -8.72
CA GLY A 171 -13.36 -12.43 -8.91
C GLY A 171 -12.88 -11.14 -9.58
N LYS A 172 -13.84 -10.36 -10.10
CA LYS A 172 -13.59 -9.16 -10.92
C LYS A 172 -12.85 -8.05 -10.15
N ARG A 173 -13.31 -7.72 -8.93
CA ARG A 173 -12.68 -6.69 -8.08
C ARG A 173 -11.21 -7.04 -7.79
N THR A 174 -10.95 -8.31 -7.56
CA THR A 174 -9.61 -8.84 -7.33
C THR A 174 -8.70 -8.62 -8.54
N GLN A 175 -9.21 -8.89 -9.75
CA GLN A 175 -8.48 -8.61 -10.98
C GLN A 175 -8.22 -7.11 -11.17
N GLU A 176 -9.24 -6.26 -10.97
CA GLU A 176 -9.12 -4.80 -11.12
C GLU A 176 -8.03 -4.20 -10.22
N ILE A 177 -7.76 -4.81 -9.06
CA ILE A 177 -6.74 -4.38 -8.10
C ILE A 177 -5.39 -5.05 -8.38
N PHE A 178 -5.33 -6.37 -8.49
CA PHE A 178 -4.05 -7.07 -8.54
C PHE A 178 -3.43 -7.13 -9.93
N GLU A 179 -4.19 -6.98 -11.01
CA GLU A 179 -3.64 -6.89 -12.36
C GLU A 179 -2.67 -5.69 -12.52
N PRO A 180 -3.06 -4.43 -12.22
CA PRO A 180 -2.13 -3.31 -12.32
C PRO A 180 -0.96 -3.43 -11.33
N PHE A 181 -1.19 -3.97 -10.13
CA PHE A 181 -0.11 -4.24 -9.18
C PHE A 181 0.96 -5.19 -9.76
N LEU A 182 0.53 -6.32 -10.34
CA LEU A 182 1.41 -7.30 -10.97
C LEU A 182 2.14 -6.72 -12.19
N GLN A 183 1.49 -5.84 -12.97
CA GLN A 183 2.12 -5.14 -14.08
C GLN A 183 3.27 -4.23 -13.61
N VAL A 184 3.10 -3.52 -12.49
CA VAL A 184 4.18 -2.71 -11.88
C VAL A 184 5.30 -3.62 -11.39
N LEU A 185 4.98 -4.67 -10.62
CA LEU A 185 5.97 -5.62 -10.12
C LEU A 185 6.80 -6.25 -11.24
N TYR A 186 6.16 -6.70 -12.32
CA TYR A 186 6.84 -7.29 -13.47
C TYR A 186 7.78 -6.31 -14.15
N ARG A 187 7.37 -5.05 -14.31
CA ARG A 187 8.20 -4.02 -14.95
C ARG A 187 9.42 -3.65 -14.11
N GLU A 188 9.22 -3.47 -12.80
CA GLU A 188 10.26 -3.01 -11.88
C GLU A 188 11.21 -4.14 -11.45
N ASN A 189 10.69 -5.35 -11.27
CA ASN A 189 11.47 -6.48 -10.74
C ASN A 189 10.99 -7.82 -11.33
N LYS A 190 11.41 -8.12 -12.56
CA LYS A 190 11.08 -9.38 -13.26
C LYS A 190 11.48 -10.63 -12.49
N GLU A 191 12.63 -10.63 -11.84
CA GLU A 191 13.10 -11.77 -11.05
C GLU A 191 12.28 -11.94 -9.77
N GLY A 192 11.91 -10.84 -9.11
CA GLY A 192 10.98 -10.85 -7.98
C GLY A 192 9.59 -11.35 -8.37
N TYR A 193 9.08 -10.90 -9.53
CA TYR A 193 7.84 -11.43 -10.11
C TYR A 193 7.92 -12.94 -10.31
N ARG A 194 8.97 -13.46 -10.94
CA ARG A 194 9.14 -14.90 -11.18
C ARG A 194 9.12 -15.69 -9.87
N ARG A 195 9.92 -15.27 -8.87
CA ARG A 195 9.96 -15.92 -7.55
C ARG A 195 8.61 -15.90 -6.84
N LEU A 196 7.88 -14.80 -6.95
CA LEU A 196 6.53 -14.68 -6.40
C LEU A 196 5.57 -15.66 -7.08
N MET A 197 5.61 -15.78 -8.41
CA MET A 197 4.80 -16.76 -9.14
C MET A 197 5.12 -18.20 -8.70
N GLU A 198 6.41 -18.53 -8.56
CA GLU A 198 6.87 -19.85 -8.07
C GLU A 198 6.35 -20.16 -6.65
N SER A 199 6.48 -19.19 -5.72
CA SER A 199 5.98 -19.33 -4.36
C SER A 199 4.47 -19.59 -4.29
N LEU A 200 3.69 -18.90 -5.12
CA LEU A 200 2.23 -19.05 -5.19
C LEU A 200 1.77 -20.40 -5.76
N MET A 201 2.63 -21.10 -6.50
CA MET A 201 2.35 -22.45 -7.01
C MET A 201 2.65 -23.55 -5.98
N VAL A 202 3.82 -23.49 -5.31
CA VAL A 202 4.24 -24.52 -4.34
C VAL A 202 3.25 -24.65 -3.18
N GLU A 203 2.72 -23.53 -2.68
CA GLU A 203 1.71 -23.57 -1.62
C GLU A 203 0.43 -24.31 -2.06
N LEU A 204 0.02 -24.19 -3.33
CA LEU A 204 -1.16 -24.89 -3.85
C LEU A 204 -1.00 -26.42 -3.83
N GLU A 205 0.19 -26.91 -4.20
CA GLU A 205 0.49 -28.35 -4.19
C GLU A 205 0.36 -28.90 -2.76
N SER A 206 0.91 -28.19 -1.77
CA SER A 206 0.80 -28.60 -0.35
C SER A 206 -0.64 -28.61 0.20
N GLU A 207 -1.49 -27.64 -0.18
CA GLU A 207 -2.89 -27.62 0.25
C GLU A 207 -3.70 -28.79 -0.35
N LEU A 208 -3.40 -29.16 -1.61
CA LEU A 208 -4.04 -30.29 -2.29
C LEU A 208 -3.61 -31.63 -1.69
N GLU A 209 -2.32 -31.79 -1.35
CA GLU A 209 -1.82 -32.98 -0.66
C GLU A 209 -2.50 -33.15 0.71
N GLU A 210 -2.57 -32.10 1.54
CA GLU A 210 -3.19 -32.19 2.87
C GLU A 210 -4.68 -32.55 2.81
N THR A 211 -5.39 -32.03 1.80
CA THR A 211 -6.83 -32.32 1.60
C THR A 211 -7.05 -33.74 1.08
N GLY A 212 -6.12 -34.30 0.29
CA GLY A 212 -6.17 -35.67 -0.23
C GLY A 212 -5.92 -36.76 0.82
N TYR A 213 -5.39 -36.41 1.99
CA TYR A 213 -5.18 -37.31 3.12
C TYR A 213 -6.35 -37.32 4.13
N ARG A 214 -7.41 -36.54 3.93
CA ARG A 214 -8.62 -36.51 4.78
C ARG A 214 -9.80 -37.23 4.12
#